data_AF-A0A954QQ82-F1
#
_entry.id   AF-A0A954QQ82-F1
#
_cell.length_a   1.000
_cell.length_b   1.000
_cell.length_c   1.000
_cell.angle_alpha   90.00
_cell.angle_beta   90.00
_cell.angle_gamma   90.00
#
_symmetry.space_group_name_H-M   'P 1'
#
loop_
_entity.id
_entity.type
_entity.pdbx_description
1 polymer ?
#
loop_
_entity_poly.entity_id
_entity_poly.type
_entity_poly.pdbx_seq_one_letter_code
_entity_poly.pdbx_strand_id
1 'polypeptide(L)'
;MRNVSQYVAEWLWQTSWQASLLIVIVFALIRLCGDRLAPRWRHLLWCVVLARLLLPTLPASPWSLYQITEIVSVRSNARDLAMRVAVSPEPKRQTISDSAQDREFNGTEKAAAAAARPKTVPVAEMPVVRPIGFKQAEVASSVAGEVVDSLPADRHDGDRNGVTNVDATRWILVAWLIGVAILLGRTLLSDVILRGRLRRSRLKPNKTLLQAVASARALTKLKVRVDICVTPEAISPCVAGWRRPLLVVPECLLTELKSAELEAIVVHELLHIRRRDLWIQAIATVATALHWFNPLVWMALADLRHQRECACDEWTLKSLPELDVRDYGRLLIGLSARLFSLPAQVAMIGIFSRPTVLERRITALVITSPSTRWHALVGALLVGLLAAAGLTRAAQPQV
;
A
#
# COMPACT_ATOMS: atom_id res chain seq x y z
N MET A 1 -11.94 -26.18 5.78
CA MET A 1 -11.32 -24.99 6.42
C MET A 1 -10.12 -24.59 5.56
N ARG A 2 -9.97 -23.33 5.14
CA ARG A 2 -8.79 -22.92 4.34
C ARG A 2 -7.53 -23.11 5.19
N ASN A 3 -6.48 -23.66 4.58
CA ASN A 3 -5.20 -23.81 5.25
C ASN A 3 -4.54 -22.44 5.46
N VAL A 4 -3.84 -22.25 6.58
CA VAL A 4 -3.15 -20.97 6.92
C VAL A 4 -2.26 -20.49 5.78
N SER A 5 -1.57 -21.40 5.08
CA SER A 5 -0.73 -21.09 3.93
C SER A 5 -1.49 -20.45 2.77
N GLN A 6 -2.71 -20.91 2.49
CA GLN A 6 -3.57 -20.34 1.44
C GLN A 6 -4.05 -18.95 1.83
N TYR A 7 -4.43 -18.76 3.10
CA TYR A 7 -4.83 -17.45 3.60
C TYR A 7 -3.70 -16.41 3.49
N VAL A 8 -2.48 -16.76 3.89
CA VAL A 8 -1.31 -15.87 3.80
C VAL A 8 -0.98 -15.55 2.34
N ALA A 9 -1.01 -16.54 1.44
CA ALA A 9 -0.74 -16.33 0.03
C ALA A 9 -1.78 -15.42 -0.65
N GLU A 10 -3.07 -15.68 -0.42
CA GLU A 10 -4.18 -14.85 -0.92
C GLU A 10 -4.07 -13.41 -0.41
N TRP A 11 -3.79 -13.26 0.89
CA TRP A 11 -3.62 -11.97 1.53
C TRP A 11 -2.43 -11.17 0.95
N LEU A 12 -1.27 -11.81 0.81
CA LEU A 12 -0.06 -11.20 0.25
C LEU A 12 -0.31 -10.74 -1.18
N TRP A 13 -0.89 -11.61 -2.01
CA TRP A 13 -1.19 -11.32 -3.40
C TRP A 13 -2.17 -10.14 -3.53
N GLN A 14 -3.29 -10.20 -2.80
CA GLN A 14 -4.31 -9.16 -2.82
C GLN A 14 -3.72 -7.81 -2.34
N THR A 15 -2.99 -7.81 -1.23
CA THR A 15 -2.38 -6.58 -0.69
C THR A 15 -1.34 -6.00 -1.63
N SER A 16 -0.51 -6.84 -2.26
CA SER A 16 0.52 -6.41 -3.19
C SER A 16 -0.07 -5.81 -4.47
N TRP A 17 -1.07 -6.45 -5.09
CA TRP A 17 -1.77 -5.91 -6.27
C TRP A 17 -2.47 -4.59 -5.96
N GLN A 18 -3.20 -4.55 -4.85
CA GLN A 18 -3.93 -3.37 -4.42
C GLN A 18 -3.01 -2.20 -4.07
N ALA A 19 -1.85 -2.48 -3.46
CA ALA A 19 -0.82 -1.48 -3.22
C ALA A 19 -0.15 -1.01 -4.52
N SER A 20 0.07 -1.89 -5.51
CA SER A 20 0.58 -1.49 -6.83
C SER A 20 -0.32 -0.45 -7.51
N LEU A 21 -1.64 -0.65 -7.48
CA LEU A 21 -2.59 0.34 -8.00
C LEU A 21 -2.45 1.68 -7.27
N LEU A 22 -2.40 1.66 -5.94
CA LEU A 22 -2.23 2.86 -5.12
C LEU A 22 -0.90 3.56 -5.42
N ILE A 23 0.18 2.81 -5.60
CA ILE A 23 1.51 3.32 -5.96
C ILE A 23 1.46 4.07 -7.29
N VAL A 24 0.81 3.51 -8.31
CA VAL A 24 0.66 4.15 -9.62
C VAL A 24 -0.12 5.46 -9.50
N ILE A 25 -1.21 5.46 -8.73
CA ILE A 25 -2.01 6.67 -8.47
C ILE A 25 -1.16 7.73 -7.76
N VAL A 26 -0.40 7.37 -6.73
CA VAL A 26 0.46 8.31 -6.00
C VAL A 26 1.56 8.86 -6.92
N PHE A 27 2.18 8.03 -7.75
CA PHE A 27 3.13 8.50 -8.76
C PHE A 27 2.49 9.51 -9.73
N ALA A 28 1.31 9.19 -10.26
CA ALA A 28 0.58 10.09 -11.16
C ALA A 28 0.25 11.42 -10.47
N LEU A 29 -0.23 11.40 -9.23
CA LEU A 29 -0.53 12.61 -8.45
C LEU A 29 0.71 13.46 -8.20
N ILE A 30 1.82 12.84 -7.78
CA ILE A 30 3.08 13.57 -7.59
C ILE A 30 3.55 14.19 -8.91
N ARG A 31 3.41 13.47 -10.03
CA ARG A 31 3.81 13.95 -11.35
C ARG A 31 2.92 15.10 -11.85
N LEU A 32 1.61 15.04 -11.60
CA LEU A 32 0.62 16.04 -12.00
C LEU A 32 0.69 17.31 -11.14
N CYS A 33 0.81 17.15 -9.83
CA CYS A 33 0.95 18.28 -8.91
C CYS A 33 2.34 18.93 -9.04
N GLY A 34 3.33 18.19 -9.53
CA GLY A 34 4.70 18.68 -9.72
C GLY A 34 5.20 19.39 -8.46
N ASP A 35 5.78 20.57 -8.64
CA ASP A 35 6.43 21.34 -7.59
C ASP A 35 5.49 22.10 -6.66
N ARG A 36 4.17 22.02 -6.91
CA ARG A 36 3.16 22.61 -6.04
C ARG A 36 3.01 21.84 -4.73
N LEU A 37 3.43 20.58 -4.71
CA LEU A 37 3.34 19.72 -3.54
C LEU A 37 4.68 19.67 -2.81
N ALA A 38 4.76 20.32 -1.65
CA ALA A 38 5.98 20.33 -0.84
C ALA A 38 6.45 18.90 -0.47
N PRO A 39 7.77 18.67 -0.30
CA PRO A 39 8.33 17.35 0.00
C PRO A 39 7.66 16.63 1.17
N ARG A 40 7.30 17.36 2.24
CA ARG A 40 6.57 16.80 3.38
C ARG A 40 5.24 16.14 3.01
N TRP A 41 4.50 16.68 2.05
CA TRP A 41 3.22 16.11 1.61
C TRP A 41 3.44 14.89 0.73
N ARG A 42 4.42 14.94 -0.18
CA ARG A 42 4.83 13.76 -0.97
C ARG A 42 5.27 12.61 -0.07
N HIS A 43 6.03 12.91 0.98
CA HIS A 43 6.40 11.94 2.01
C HIS A 43 5.17 11.34 2.71
N LEU A 44 4.19 12.16 3.11
CA LEU A 44 2.95 11.68 3.72
C LEU A 44 2.11 10.80 2.78
N LEU A 45 2.04 11.11 1.48
CA LEU A 45 1.36 10.26 0.49
C LEU A 45 1.99 8.87 0.44
N TRP A 46 3.33 8.81 0.44
CA TRP A 46 4.03 7.53 0.50
C TRP A 46 3.88 6.81 1.86
N CYS A 47 3.71 7.54 2.96
CA CYS A 47 3.36 6.92 4.24
C CYS A 47 1.99 6.24 4.21
N VAL A 48 1.02 6.75 3.45
CA VAL A 48 -0.28 6.07 3.23
C VAL A 48 -0.07 4.75 2.48
N VAL A 49 0.76 4.74 1.44
CA VAL A 49 1.14 3.51 0.72
C VAL A 49 1.84 2.52 1.66
N LEU A 50 2.78 3.00 2.48
CA LEU A 50 3.49 2.19 3.45
C LEU A 50 2.53 1.55 4.48
N ALA A 51 1.57 2.32 4.99
CA ALA A 51 0.54 1.80 5.87
C ALA A 51 -0.29 0.72 5.17
N ARG A 52 -0.66 0.94 3.89
CA ARG A 52 -1.43 -0.05 3.11
C ARG A 52 -0.71 -1.38 2.96
N LEU A 53 0.59 -1.35 2.73
CA LEU A 53 1.44 -2.54 2.53
C LEU A 53 1.54 -3.43 3.78
N LEU A 54 1.29 -2.85 4.97
CA LEU A 54 1.48 -3.52 6.25
C LEU A 54 0.17 -3.87 6.97
N LEU A 55 -0.95 -3.25 6.60
CA LEU A 55 -2.24 -3.50 7.24
C LEU A 55 -2.94 -4.71 6.59
N PRO A 56 -3.08 -5.83 7.33
CA PRO A 56 -3.64 -7.03 6.74
C PRO A 56 -5.15 -6.98 6.58
N THR A 57 -5.84 -6.29 7.50
CA THR A 57 -7.29 -6.14 7.51
C THR A 57 -7.65 -4.66 7.55
N LEU A 58 -8.41 -4.21 6.57
CA LEU A 58 -8.91 -2.84 6.48
C LEU A 58 -10.42 -2.81 6.78
N PRO A 59 -10.94 -1.74 7.40
CA PRO A 59 -12.37 -1.55 7.57
C PRO A 59 -13.07 -1.43 6.20
N ALA A 60 -14.28 -1.96 6.10
CA ALA A 60 -15.09 -1.85 4.89
C ALA A 60 -15.62 -0.42 4.73
N SER A 61 -15.59 0.14 3.52
CA SER A 61 -16.20 1.44 3.20
C SER A 61 -16.80 1.47 1.78
N PRO A 62 -17.84 2.27 1.56
CA PRO A 62 -18.43 2.50 0.23
C PRO A 62 -17.61 3.44 -0.67
N TRP A 63 -16.47 3.95 -0.22
CA TRP A 63 -15.60 4.87 -0.98
C TRP A 63 -14.25 4.22 -1.39
N SER A 64 -14.19 2.88 -1.40
CA SER A 64 -12.96 2.14 -1.70
C SER A 64 -12.58 2.20 -3.19
N LEU A 65 -11.31 2.47 -3.50
CA LEU A 65 -10.78 2.42 -4.87
C LEU A 65 -10.91 1.03 -5.52
N TYR A 66 -11.05 -0.02 -4.70
CA TYR A 66 -11.16 -1.41 -5.14
C TYR A 66 -12.58 -1.82 -5.56
N GLN A 67 -13.55 -0.90 -5.49
CA GLN A 67 -14.90 -1.15 -5.96
C GLN A 67 -15.00 -1.09 -7.50
N ILE A 68 -14.13 -0.31 -8.16
CA ILE A 68 -14.10 -0.17 -9.63
C ILE A 68 -13.72 -1.50 -10.30
N THR A 69 -12.83 -2.29 -9.68
CA THR A 69 -12.44 -3.60 -10.22
C THR A 69 -13.56 -4.63 -10.17
N GLU A 70 -14.45 -4.57 -9.18
CA GLU A 70 -15.65 -5.42 -9.16
C GLU A 70 -16.62 -5.03 -10.29
N ILE A 71 -16.87 -3.74 -10.51
CA ILE A 71 -17.76 -3.26 -11.59
C ILE A 71 -17.25 -3.70 -12.97
N VAL A 72 -15.93 -3.65 -13.21
CA VAL A 72 -15.34 -4.11 -14.47
C VAL A 72 -15.49 -5.63 -14.64
N SER A 73 -15.30 -6.41 -13.57
CA SER A 73 -15.45 -7.87 -13.61
C SER A 73 -16.91 -8.34 -13.80
N VAL A 74 -17.88 -7.62 -13.23
CA VAL A 74 -19.30 -7.89 -13.44
C VAL A 74 -19.69 -7.59 -14.88
N ARG A 75 -19.12 -6.54 -15.48
CA ARG A 75 -19.38 -6.16 -16.87
C ARG A 75 -18.74 -7.12 -17.89
N SER A 76 -17.60 -7.73 -17.59
CA SER A 76 -17.03 -8.80 -18.42
C SER A 76 -17.87 -10.07 -18.34
N ASN A 77 -18.28 -10.47 -17.12
CA ASN A 77 -19.11 -11.66 -16.92
C ASN A 77 -20.49 -11.51 -17.56
N ALA A 78 -21.09 -10.31 -17.53
CA ALA A 78 -22.36 -10.02 -18.19
C ALA A 78 -22.24 -10.07 -19.73
N ARG A 79 -21.10 -9.65 -20.31
CA ARG A 79 -20.83 -9.80 -21.74
C ARG A 79 -20.66 -11.26 -22.13
N ASP A 80 -19.93 -12.04 -21.35
CA ASP A 80 -19.74 -13.48 -21.60
C ASP A 80 -21.05 -14.25 -21.46
N LEU A 81 -21.90 -13.88 -20.48
CA LEU A 81 -23.22 -14.47 -20.32
C LEU A 81 -24.16 -14.09 -21.48
N ALA A 82 -24.15 -12.82 -21.91
CA ALA A 82 -24.91 -12.37 -23.08
C ALA A 82 -24.42 -13.07 -24.38
N MET A 83 -23.11 -13.31 -24.51
CA MET A 83 -22.55 -14.04 -25.65
C MET A 83 -22.92 -15.53 -25.62
N ARG A 84 -22.99 -16.15 -24.44
CA ARG A 84 -23.43 -17.55 -24.26
C ARG A 84 -24.94 -17.72 -24.51
N VAL A 85 -25.75 -16.74 -24.12
CA VAL A 85 -27.20 -16.73 -24.39
C VAL A 85 -27.49 -16.54 -25.89
N ALA A 86 -26.67 -15.76 -26.60
CA ALA A 86 -26.81 -15.55 -28.04
C ALA A 86 -26.38 -16.76 -28.91
N VAL A 87 -25.72 -17.77 -28.33
CA VAL A 87 -25.18 -18.94 -29.06
C VAL A 87 -26.01 -20.22 -28.80
N SER A 88 -27.07 -20.17 -27.99
CA SER A 88 -27.94 -21.33 -27.78
C SER A 88 -28.87 -21.55 -28.99
N PRO A 89 -28.86 -22.73 -29.65
CA PRO A 89 -29.74 -23.01 -30.77
C PRO A 89 -31.19 -23.12 -30.28
N GLU A 90 -32.09 -22.51 -31.04
CA GLU A 90 -33.53 -22.42 -30.82
C GLU A 90 -34.17 -23.84 -30.74
N PRO A 91 -35.09 -24.12 -29.80
CA PRO A 91 -35.68 -25.45 -29.69
C PRO A 91 -36.68 -25.67 -30.83
N LYS A 92 -36.47 -26.78 -31.58
CA LYS A 92 -37.41 -27.26 -32.60
C LYS A 92 -38.81 -27.44 -32.00
N ARG A 93 -39.77 -26.65 -32.49
CA ARG A 93 -41.20 -26.80 -32.25
C ARG A 93 -41.67 -28.13 -32.87
N GLN A 94 -41.86 -29.16 -32.04
CA GLN A 94 -42.54 -30.39 -32.45
C GLN A 94 -44.06 -30.18 -32.45
N THR A 95 -44.64 -30.44 -33.62
CA THR A 95 -46.07 -30.57 -33.89
C THR A 95 -46.67 -31.74 -33.11
N ILE A 96 -47.76 -31.49 -32.38
CA ILE A 96 -48.72 -32.52 -32.00
C ILE A 96 -50.05 -32.14 -32.65
N SER A 97 -50.48 -33.02 -33.56
CA SER A 97 -51.81 -33.07 -34.14
C SER A 97 -52.81 -33.55 -33.09
N ASP A 98 -53.96 -32.89 -33.00
CA ASP A 98 -55.19 -33.60 -32.65
C ASP A 98 -56.40 -32.94 -33.32
N SER A 99 -57.20 -33.82 -33.91
CA SER A 99 -58.43 -33.60 -34.66
C SER A 99 -59.63 -33.39 -33.74
N ALA A 100 -60.51 -32.42 -34.06
CA ALA A 100 -61.97 -32.60 -34.06
C ALA A 100 -62.70 -31.28 -34.42
N GLN A 101 -63.26 -31.30 -35.63
CA GLN A 101 -64.52 -30.75 -36.13
C GLN A 101 -65.37 -29.75 -35.33
N ASP A 102 -65.74 -28.71 -36.08
CA ASP A 102 -67.08 -28.16 -36.30
C ASP A 102 -67.82 -27.44 -35.16
N ARG A 103 -67.90 -26.10 -35.27
CA ARG A 103 -69.19 -25.40 -35.47
C ARG A 103 -69.04 -23.95 -35.88
N GLU A 104 -69.91 -23.59 -36.82
CA GLU A 104 -70.04 -22.34 -37.57
C GLU A 104 -70.45 -21.10 -36.74
N PHE A 105 -70.22 -19.95 -37.40
CA PHE A 105 -71.17 -18.85 -37.60
C PHE A 105 -70.92 -17.49 -36.87
N ASN A 106 -70.20 -16.63 -37.61
CA ASN A 106 -70.66 -15.36 -38.20
C ASN A 106 -70.58 -14.01 -37.42
N GLY A 107 -70.19 -12.98 -38.18
CA GLY A 107 -70.43 -11.53 -37.97
C GLY A 107 -69.26 -10.74 -37.37
N THR A 108 -68.47 -9.96 -38.14
CA THR A 108 -68.64 -8.51 -38.43
C THR A 108 -68.91 -7.67 -37.17
N GLU A 109 -68.25 -6.57 -36.82
CA GLU A 109 -67.56 -5.50 -37.56
C GLU A 109 -67.00 -4.49 -36.51
N LYS A 110 -66.02 -3.64 -36.92
CA LYS A 110 -65.76 -2.23 -36.50
C LYS A 110 -65.54 -1.89 -35.00
N ALA A 111 -64.38 -1.34 -34.59
CA ALA A 111 -63.80 0.00 -34.82
C ALA A 111 -64.25 1.10 -33.82
N ALA A 112 -63.26 1.94 -33.45
CA ALA A 112 -63.30 3.23 -32.73
C ALA A 112 -63.60 3.18 -31.21
N ALA A 113 -62.65 3.53 -30.32
CA ALA A 113 -62.14 4.88 -30.00
C ALA A 113 -63.18 5.80 -29.33
N ALA A 114 -62.98 6.08 -28.02
CA ALA A 114 -62.96 7.42 -27.41
C ALA A 114 -63.32 7.41 -25.91
N ALA A 115 -62.39 7.96 -25.13
CA ALA A 115 -62.52 8.88 -23.99
C ALA A 115 -63.73 8.85 -23.02
N ALA A 116 -63.38 8.91 -21.72
CA ALA A 116 -63.90 9.81 -20.67
C ALA A 116 -64.47 9.14 -19.38
N ARG A 117 -63.84 9.55 -18.27
CA ARG A 117 -64.02 9.39 -16.79
C ARG A 117 -65.48 9.57 -16.27
N PRO A 118 -65.85 9.34 -14.96
CA PRO A 118 -65.04 9.39 -13.71
C PRO A 118 -65.38 8.44 -12.51
N LYS A 119 -64.42 8.43 -11.56
CA LYS A 119 -64.44 8.23 -10.08
C LYS A 119 -65.68 7.67 -9.36
N THR A 120 -65.45 6.66 -8.48
CA THR A 120 -65.89 6.63 -7.06
C THR A 120 -64.93 5.76 -6.21
N VAL A 121 -64.77 6.14 -4.95
CA VAL A 121 -63.93 5.60 -3.83
C VAL A 121 -64.93 5.40 -2.67
N PRO A 122 -64.90 4.35 -1.79
CA PRO A 122 -63.95 4.30 -0.66
C PRO A 122 -63.61 2.94 0.05
N VAL A 123 -62.41 2.92 0.66
CA VAL A 123 -62.01 2.53 2.05
C VAL A 123 -62.49 1.22 2.73
N ALA A 124 -61.54 0.62 3.49
CA ALA A 124 -61.60 -0.43 4.54
C ALA A 124 -61.35 -1.88 4.02
N GLU A 125 -60.59 -2.78 4.66
CA GLU A 125 -59.98 -2.90 5.99
C GLU A 125 -58.94 -4.05 5.92
N MET A 126 -57.88 -4.04 6.73
CA MET A 126 -57.00 -5.21 6.95
C MET A 126 -57.66 -6.21 7.92
N PRO A 127 -57.31 -7.50 7.83
CA PRO A 127 -56.84 -8.15 9.05
C PRO A 127 -55.58 -9.03 8.89
N VAL A 128 -54.98 -9.23 10.06
CA VAL A 128 -53.73 -9.93 10.44
C VAL A 128 -53.99 -11.45 10.64
N VAL A 129 -52.91 -12.23 10.86
CA VAL A 129 -52.80 -13.56 11.55
C VAL A 129 -52.59 -14.75 10.59
N ARG A 130 -51.73 -15.78 10.78
CA ARG A 130 -50.47 -16.14 11.49
C ARG A 130 -49.99 -17.48 10.86
N PRO A 131 -48.73 -17.92 11.07
CA PRO A 131 -48.15 -19.11 10.43
C PRO A 131 -48.13 -20.35 11.35
N ILE A 132 -48.42 -21.56 10.83
CA ILE A 132 -48.18 -22.90 11.44
C ILE A 132 -48.17 -23.93 10.28
N GLY A 133 -47.33 -24.96 10.16
CA GLY A 133 -46.28 -25.56 10.98
C GLY A 133 -45.72 -26.81 10.28
N PHE A 134 -44.53 -27.25 10.71
CA PHE A 134 -43.83 -28.45 10.26
C PHE A 134 -44.56 -29.76 10.64
N LYS A 135 -44.43 -30.80 9.81
CA LYS A 135 -44.53 -32.21 10.23
C LYS A 135 -43.46 -33.07 9.55
N GLN A 136 -42.66 -33.74 10.37
CA GLN A 136 -41.95 -34.98 10.06
C GLN A 136 -42.97 -36.12 9.89
N ALA A 137 -42.69 -37.04 8.96
CA ALA A 137 -43.22 -38.40 9.03
C ALA A 137 -42.18 -39.36 8.44
N GLU A 138 -41.69 -40.22 9.32
CA GLU A 138 -40.89 -41.41 9.12
C GLU A 138 -41.84 -42.55 8.73
N VAL A 139 -41.58 -43.24 7.62
CA VAL A 139 -42.14 -44.57 7.34
C VAL A 139 -41.02 -45.43 6.79
N ALA A 140 -40.62 -46.42 7.59
CA ALA A 140 -39.71 -47.47 7.22
C ALA A 140 -40.48 -48.67 6.63
N SER A 141 -39.76 -49.38 5.75
CA SER A 141 -39.84 -50.82 5.45
C SER A 141 -40.64 -51.29 4.24
N SER A 142 -39.97 -52.22 3.54
CA SER A 142 -40.47 -53.22 2.59
C SER A 142 -40.66 -52.76 1.14
N VAL A 143 -39.69 -53.06 0.27
CA VAL A 143 -39.72 -54.23 -0.64
C VAL A 143 -38.29 -54.49 -1.11
N ALA A 144 -37.76 -55.66 -0.76
CA ALA A 144 -36.58 -56.24 -1.39
C ALA A 144 -37.02 -56.95 -2.69
N GLY A 145 -36.30 -56.69 -3.77
CA GLY A 145 -36.59 -57.24 -5.10
C GLY A 145 -35.46 -56.90 -6.08
N GLU A 146 -34.32 -57.55 -5.86
CA GLU A 146 -33.48 -58.18 -6.89
C GLU A 146 -33.67 -57.71 -8.35
N VAL A 147 -32.77 -56.84 -8.84
CA VAL A 147 -32.35 -56.82 -10.25
C VAL A 147 -30.85 -56.54 -10.29
N VAL A 148 -30.09 -57.61 -10.55
CA VAL A 148 -28.73 -57.59 -11.07
C VAL A 148 -28.87 -57.39 -12.58
N ASP A 149 -28.39 -56.28 -13.15
CA ASP A 149 -27.61 -56.32 -14.39
C ASP A 149 -26.95 -54.99 -14.78
N SER A 150 -25.68 -55.08 -15.19
CA SER A 150 -24.92 -54.17 -16.07
C SER A 150 -24.64 -52.70 -15.65
N LEU A 151 -23.46 -52.47 -15.07
CA LEU A 151 -22.72 -51.20 -15.17
C LEU A 151 -21.42 -51.45 -15.98
N PRO A 152 -21.17 -50.75 -17.10
CA PRO A 152 -19.82 -50.64 -17.62
C PRO A 152 -19.05 -49.62 -16.77
N ALA A 153 -17.90 -50.06 -16.25
CA ALA A 153 -16.92 -49.20 -15.63
C ALA A 153 -16.45 -48.14 -16.64
N ASP A 154 -16.69 -46.86 -16.34
CA ASP A 154 -15.93 -45.79 -16.98
C ASP A 154 -15.67 -44.64 -15.98
N ARG A 155 -14.37 -44.42 -15.75
CA ARG A 155 -13.72 -43.21 -15.21
C ARG A 155 -14.06 -42.74 -13.79
N HIS A 156 -13.32 -43.30 -12.84
CA HIS A 156 -12.69 -42.44 -11.82
C HIS A 156 -11.67 -41.52 -12.50
N ASP A 157 -12.12 -40.37 -12.98
CA ASP A 157 -11.23 -39.22 -13.17
C ASP A 157 -11.02 -38.62 -11.77
N GLY A 158 -10.18 -39.31 -11.01
CA GLY A 158 -9.80 -38.92 -9.66
C GLY A 158 -9.07 -37.59 -9.71
N ASP A 159 -9.63 -36.63 -8.98
CA ASP A 159 -9.02 -35.52 -8.23
C ASP A 159 -7.49 -35.53 -8.07
N ARG A 160 -6.73 -35.49 -9.18
CA ARG A 160 -5.26 -35.33 -9.20
C ARG A 160 -4.85 -33.85 -9.11
N ASN A 161 -5.81 -32.93 -9.18
CA ASN A 161 -5.58 -31.49 -9.13
C ASN A 161 -5.60 -30.92 -7.69
N GLY A 162 -6.16 -31.65 -6.72
CA GLY A 162 -6.21 -31.24 -5.32
C GLY A 162 -4.89 -31.43 -4.56
N VAL A 163 -4.14 -32.50 -4.84
CA VAL A 163 -2.91 -32.85 -4.10
C VAL A 163 -1.72 -31.99 -4.52
N THR A 164 -1.57 -31.68 -5.82
CA THR A 164 -0.44 -30.90 -6.36
C THR A 164 -0.46 -29.42 -5.97
N ASN A 165 -1.65 -28.82 -5.82
CA ASN A 165 -1.78 -27.40 -5.49
C ASN A 165 -1.39 -27.06 -4.04
N VAL A 166 -1.64 -27.97 -3.10
CA VAL A 166 -1.32 -27.76 -1.69
C VAL A 166 0.20 -27.77 -1.47
N ASP A 167 0.90 -28.67 -2.16
CA ASP A 167 2.35 -28.76 -2.07
C ASP A 167 3.04 -27.58 -2.77
N ALA A 168 2.57 -27.16 -3.95
CA ALA A 168 3.09 -25.96 -4.63
C ALA A 168 2.94 -24.70 -3.77
N THR A 169 1.77 -24.49 -3.16
CA THR A 169 1.51 -23.32 -2.29
C THR A 169 2.46 -23.29 -1.08
N ARG A 170 2.75 -24.47 -0.49
CA ARG A 170 3.70 -24.58 0.63
C ARG A 170 5.12 -24.22 0.20
N TRP A 171 5.59 -24.73 -0.93
CA TRP A 171 6.93 -24.41 -1.44
C TRP A 171 7.08 -22.92 -1.80
N ILE A 172 6.03 -22.30 -2.37
CA ILE A 172 6.00 -20.85 -2.63
C ILE A 172 6.12 -20.07 -1.32
N LEU A 173 5.41 -20.48 -0.26
CA LEU A 173 5.49 -19.82 1.04
C LEU A 173 6.88 -19.95 1.67
N VAL A 174 7.51 -21.13 1.56
CA VAL A 174 8.89 -21.36 2.02
C VAL A 174 9.87 -20.47 1.26
N ALA A 175 9.78 -20.42 -0.07
CA ALA A 175 10.61 -19.54 -0.89
C ALA A 175 10.41 -18.05 -0.53
N TRP A 176 9.16 -17.65 -0.28
CA TRP A 176 8.84 -16.31 0.18
C TRP A 176 9.46 -15.99 1.55
N LEU A 177 9.35 -16.89 2.53
CA LEU A 177 9.95 -16.74 3.87
C LEU A 177 11.48 -16.64 3.80
N ILE A 178 12.13 -17.44 2.94
CA ILE A 178 13.56 -17.35 2.70
C ILE A 178 13.94 -15.97 2.18
N GLY A 179 13.20 -15.43 1.19
CA GLY A 179 13.42 -14.08 0.67
C GLY A 179 13.29 -13.00 1.75
N VAL A 180 12.25 -13.08 2.59
CA VAL A 180 12.05 -12.18 3.74
C VAL A 180 13.23 -12.28 4.71
N ALA A 181 13.62 -13.50 5.08
CA ALA A 181 14.70 -13.77 6.04
C ALA A 181 16.06 -13.26 5.53
N ILE A 182 16.37 -13.45 4.24
CA ILE A 182 17.61 -12.95 3.63
C ILE A 182 17.65 -11.42 3.67
N LEU A 183 16.57 -10.74 3.26
CA LEU A 183 16.54 -9.28 3.20
C LEU A 183 16.59 -8.64 4.60
N LEU A 184 15.79 -9.14 5.54
CA LEU A 184 15.82 -8.67 6.92
C LEU A 184 17.14 -9.03 7.61
N GLY A 185 17.63 -10.26 7.43
CA GLY A 185 18.91 -10.71 7.98
C GLY A 185 20.08 -9.86 7.49
N ARG A 186 20.14 -9.54 6.19
CA ARG A 186 21.17 -8.66 5.61
C ARG A 186 21.15 -7.26 6.23
N THR A 187 19.96 -6.67 6.36
CA THR A 187 19.81 -5.32 6.93
C THR A 187 20.17 -5.30 8.42
N LEU A 188 19.67 -6.26 9.20
CA LEU A 188 19.98 -6.39 10.62
C LEU A 188 21.47 -6.64 10.87
N LEU A 189 22.10 -7.53 10.09
CA LEU A 189 23.53 -7.81 10.21
C LEU A 189 24.37 -6.56 9.91
N SER A 190 24.03 -5.83 8.85
CA SER A 190 24.72 -4.57 8.51
C SER A 190 24.63 -3.56 9.67
N ASP A 191 23.43 -3.45 10.25
CA ASP A 191 23.12 -2.59 11.40
C ASP A 191 23.87 -3.00 12.68
N VAL A 192 24.01 -4.30 12.94
CA VAL A 192 24.74 -4.84 14.10
C VAL A 192 26.24 -4.63 13.92
N ILE A 193 26.78 -4.92 12.74
CA ILE A 193 28.19 -4.72 12.42
C ILE A 193 28.55 -3.24 12.56
N LEU A 194 27.77 -2.34 11.95
CA LEU A 194 27.99 -0.90 12.04
C LEU A 194 27.97 -0.43 13.50
N ARG A 195 26.96 -0.83 14.28
CA ARG A 195 26.88 -0.48 15.71
C ARG A 195 28.03 -1.07 16.52
N GLY A 196 28.51 -2.25 16.18
CA GLY A 196 29.70 -2.86 16.79
C GLY A 196 30.96 -2.03 16.55
N ARG A 197 31.17 -1.55 15.32
CA ARG A 197 32.29 -0.66 14.98
C ARG A 197 32.18 0.67 15.71
N LEU A 198 31.02 1.32 15.65
CA LEU A 198 30.77 2.62 16.31
C LEU A 198 30.89 2.54 17.85
N ARG A 199 30.57 1.39 18.47
CA ARG A 199 30.78 1.20 19.91
C ARG A 199 32.25 1.18 20.30
N ARG A 200 33.13 0.69 19.41
CA ARG A 200 34.58 0.59 19.65
C ARG A 200 35.30 1.92 19.38
N SER A 201 34.78 2.73 18.46
CA SER A 201 35.40 3.98 18.01
C SER A 201 34.73 5.22 18.61
N ARG A 202 34.84 5.41 19.94
CA ARG A 202 34.26 6.58 20.65
C ARG A 202 35.32 7.63 20.97
N LEU A 203 35.53 8.56 20.06
CA LEU A 203 36.30 9.76 20.35
C LEU A 203 35.45 10.73 21.20
N LYS A 204 36.12 11.56 22.01
CA LYS A 204 35.44 12.56 22.85
C LYS A 204 34.91 13.70 21.98
N PRO A 205 33.63 14.08 22.11
CA PRO A 205 33.10 15.28 21.46
C PRO A 205 33.88 16.54 21.84
N ASN A 206 34.24 17.37 20.87
CA ASN A 206 34.84 18.68 21.13
C ASN A 206 33.76 19.71 21.56
N LYS A 207 34.20 20.87 22.06
CA LYS A 207 33.28 21.92 22.54
C LYS A 207 32.37 22.44 21.43
N THR A 208 32.88 22.58 20.20
CA THR A 208 32.12 23.05 19.03
C THR A 208 30.94 22.13 18.71
N LEU A 209 31.15 20.81 18.71
CA LEU A 209 30.09 19.83 18.49
C LEU A 209 29.05 19.88 19.61
N LEU A 210 29.48 20.00 20.86
CA LEU A 210 28.55 20.10 22.00
C LEU A 210 27.68 21.36 21.91
N GLN A 211 28.24 22.48 21.47
CA GLN A 211 27.50 23.72 21.22
C GLN A 211 26.52 23.58 20.05
N ALA A 212 26.95 23.00 18.93
CA ALA A 212 26.09 22.73 17.78
C ALA A 212 24.91 21.82 18.15
N VAL A 213 25.15 20.76 18.94
CA VAL A 213 24.09 19.88 19.44
C VAL A 213 23.15 20.61 20.40
N ALA A 214 23.67 21.44 21.31
CA ALA A 214 22.83 22.21 22.23
C ALA A 214 21.92 23.19 21.47
N SER A 215 22.47 23.95 20.51
CA SER A 215 21.71 24.87 19.66
C SER A 215 20.67 24.12 18.82
N ALA A 216 21.08 23.07 18.12
CA ALA A 216 20.18 22.26 17.30
C ALA A 216 19.04 21.63 18.11
N ARG A 217 19.27 21.21 19.36
CA ARG A 217 18.21 20.69 20.24
C ARG A 217 17.19 21.78 20.60
N ALA A 218 17.64 23.02 20.82
CA ALA A 218 16.77 24.15 21.07
C ALA A 218 15.93 24.48 19.83
N LEU A 219 16.56 24.62 18.66
CA LEU A 219 15.91 24.93 17.39
C LEU A 219 14.87 23.86 16.99
N THR A 220 15.23 22.59 17.11
CA THR A 220 14.33 21.47 16.79
C THR A 220 13.32 21.16 17.91
N LYS A 221 13.43 21.80 19.09
CA LYS A 221 12.59 21.50 20.27
C LYS A 221 12.61 20.01 20.66
N LEU A 222 13.77 19.36 20.54
CA LEU A 222 13.93 17.93 20.78
C LEU A 222 14.03 17.63 22.28
N LYS A 223 13.00 16.96 22.83
CA LYS A 223 12.91 16.61 24.26
C LYS A 223 13.70 15.35 24.63
N VAL A 224 13.98 14.48 23.66
CA VAL A 224 14.66 13.19 23.90
C VAL A 224 16.16 13.44 24.11
N ARG A 225 16.78 12.67 25.02
CA ARG A 225 18.24 12.67 25.19
C ARG A 225 18.90 11.99 23.99
N VAL A 226 19.94 12.63 23.45
CA VAL A 226 20.72 12.14 22.32
C VAL A 226 22.13 11.86 22.81
N ASP A 227 22.58 10.62 22.64
CA ASP A 227 23.97 10.24 22.89
C ASP A 227 24.81 10.70 21.69
N ILE A 228 26.07 11.07 21.90
CA ILE A 228 26.95 11.56 20.84
C ILE A 228 28.13 10.59 20.69
N CYS A 229 28.44 10.21 19.46
CA CYS A 229 29.60 9.40 19.10
C CYS A 229 30.38 10.11 18.01
N VAL A 230 31.66 10.37 18.26
CA VAL A 230 32.59 10.82 17.22
C VAL A 230 33.39 9.63 16.72
N THR A 231 33.39 9.41 15.41
CA THR A 231 34.07 8.27 14.76
C THR A 231 35.18 8.75 13.83
N PRO A 232 36.34 8.07 13.77
CA PRO A 232 37.38 8.36 12.78
C PRO A 232 37.00 7.85 11.38
N GLU A 233 35.96 7.01 11.26
CA GLU A 233 35.48 6.52 9.96
C GLU A 233 34.82 7.65 9.17
N ALA A 234 35.26 7.87 7.92
CA ALA A 234 34.65 8.84 7.01
C ALA A 234 33.34 8.30 6.42
N ILE A 235 32.29 8.35 7.24
CA ILE A 235 30.91 7.99 6.89
C ILE A 235 30.03 9.24 6.84
N SER A 236 28.82 9.16 6.28
CA SER A 236 27.86 10.25 6.46
C SER A 236 27.51 10.42 7.94
N PRO A 237 27.36 11.67 8.43
CA PRO A 237 26.62 11.94 9.65
C PRO A 237 25.32 11.16 9.61
N CYS A 238 25.01 10.51 10.73
CA CYS A 238 23.80 9.73 10.81
C CYS A 238 23.33 9.58 12.25
N VAL A 239 22.06 9.23 12.38
CA VAL A 239 21.45 8.85 13.64
C VAL A 239 21.21 7.35 13.68
N ALA A 240 21.62 6.72 14.76
CA ALA A 240 21.39 5.31 15.04
C ALA A 240 20.68 5.10 16.38
N GLY A 241 20.06 3.93 16.57
CA GLY A 241 19.52 3.51 17.87
C GLY A 241 18.03 3.77 18.06
N TRP A 242 17.34 2.77 18.60
CA TRP A 242 15.87 2.71 18.61
C TRP A 242 15.25 3.35 19.86
N ARG A 243 15.87 3.16 21.02
CA ARG A 243 15.39 3.67 22.33
C ARG A 243 16.18 4.88 22.83
N ARG A 244 17.48 4.91 22.56
CA ARG A 244 18.38 6.05 22.85
C ARG A 244 19.04 6.43 21.53
N PRO A 245 18.61 7.52 20.88
CA PRO A 245 19.21 7.94 19.63
C PRO A 245 20.67 8.34 19.87
N LEU A 246 21.55 7.86 19.01
CA LEU A 246 22.98 8.12 18.96
C LEU A 246 23.24 8.95 17.71
N LEU A 247 23.67 10.20 17.90
CA LEU A 247 24.20 11.04 16.83
C LEU A 247 25.65 10.62 16.56
N VAL A 248 25.92 10.16 15.34
CA VAL A 248 27.24 9.75 14.89
C VAL A 248 27.78 10.84 13.98
N VAL A 249 28.94 11.39 14.33
CA VAL A 249 29.62 12.45 13.56
C VAL A 249 31.04 12.01 13.23
N PRO A 250 31.45 12.01 11.96
CA PRO A 250 32.84 11.78 11.57
C PRO A 250 33.77 12.87 12.10
N GLU A 251 34.96 12.50 12.53
CA GLU A 251 35.98 13.42 13.03
C GLU A 251 36.41 14.44 11.95
N CYS A 252 36.53 14.03 10.69
CA CYS A 252 36.92 14.92 9.59
C CYS A 252 35.97 16.13 9.43
N LEU A 253 34.68 15.97 9.75
CA LEU A 253 33.72 17.07 9.68
C LEU A 253 33.91 18.07 10.81
N LEU A 254 34.47 17.64 11.94
CA LEU A 254 34.76 18.53 13.07
C LEU A 254 35.99 19.41 12.81
N THR A 255 36.89 18.98 11.93
CA THR A 255 38.08 19.72 11.53
C THR A 255 37.85 20.61 10.31
N GLU A 256 37.01 20.18 9.37
CA GLU A 256 36.86 20.85 8.08
C GLU A 256 35.66 21.80 7.97
N LEU A 257 34.62 21.61 8.78
CA LEU A 257 33.41 22.44 8.70
C LEU A 257 33.47 23.64 9.63
N LYS A 258 32.92 24.75 9.16
CA LYS A 258 32.67 25.93 9.99
C LYS A 258 31.57 25.62 11.01
N SER A 259 31.54 26.36 12.13
CA SER A 259 30.55 26.15 13.20
C SER A 259 29.10 26.20 12.70
N ALA A 260 28.77 27.13 11.79
CA ALA A 260 27.42 27.24 11.21
C ALA A 260 27.07 26.07 10.28
N GLU A 261 28.04 25.56 9.53
CA GLU A 261 27.87 24.39 8.64
C GLU A 261 27.66 23.11 9.48
N LEU A 262 28.44 22.94 10.55
CA LEU A 262 28.27 21.85 11.49
C LEU A 262 26.90 21.93 12.17
N GLU A 263 26.47 23.11 12.59
CA GLU A 263 25.13 23.33 13.17
C GLU A 263 24.02 22.93 12.19
N ALA A 264 24.11 23.33 10.91
CA ALA A 264 23.14 22.96 9.90
C ALA A 264 23.02 21.43 9.72
N ILE A 265 24.15 20.71 9.69
CA ILE A 265 24.16 19.25 9.63
C ILE A 265 23.55 18.64 10.89
N VAL A 266 23.91 19.14 12.08
CA VAL A 266 23.38 18.60 13.33
C VAL A 266 21.87 18.87 13.46
N VAL A 267 21.38 20.03 13.03
CA VAL A 267 19.93 20.33 12.95
C VAL A 267 19.23 19.31 12.04
N HIS A 268 19.79 19.02 10.86
CA HIS A 268 19.26 18.02 9.95
C HIS A 268 19.15 16.63 10.60
N GLU A 269 20.22 16.16 11.24
CA GLU A 269 20.25 14.86 11.91
C GLU A 269 19.26 14.80 13.09
N LEU A 270 19.16 15.85 13.90
CA LEU A 270 18.20 15.89 15.00
C LEU A 270 16.75 15.95 14.52
N LEU A 271 16.49 16.50 13.33
CA LEU A 271 15.16 16.48 12.72
C LEU A 271 14.74 15.05 12.35
N HIS A 272 15.65 14.17 11.91
CA HIS A 272 15.33 12.75 11.73
C HIS A 272 14.85 12.09 13.03
N ILE A 273 15.49 12.39 14.16
CA ILE A 273 15.06 11.89 15.48
C ILE A 273 13.67 12.43 15.81
N ARG A 274 13.48 13.75 15.69
CA ARG A 274 12.21 14.40 16.02
C ARG A 274 11.06 13.85 15.18
N ARG A 275 11.29 13.61 13.90
CA ARG A 275 10.28 13.11 12.94
C ARG A 275 10.09 11.60 13.00
N ARG A 276 10.87 10.88 13.82
CA ARG A 276 10.86 9.41 13.94
C ARG A 276 11.17 8.70 12.62
N ASP A 277 12.04 9.30 11.83
CA ASP A 277 12.41 8.82 10.51
C ASP A 277 13.05 7.43 10.54
N LEU A 278 13.75 7.09 11.63
CA LEU A 278 14.30 5.75 11.85
C LEU A 278 13.21 4.67 11.96
N TRP A 279 12.06 4.99 12.56
CA TRP A 279 10.92 4.06 12.65
C TRP A 279 10.26 3.89 11.30
N ILE A 280 10.03 4.98 10.57
CA ILE A 280 9.47 4.93 9.21
C ILE A 280 10.39 4.11 8.30
N GLN A 281 11.71 4.28 8.42
CA GLN A 281 12.69 3.46 7.69
C GLN A 281 12.60 1.98 8.05
N ALA A 282 12.54 1.64 9.34
CA ALA A 282 12.44 0.25 9.78
C ALA A 282 11.16 -0.42 9.23
N ILE A 283 10.04 0.29 9.33
CA ILE A 283 8.73 -0.12 8.81
C ILE A 283 8.79 -0.30 7.28
N ALA A 284 9.41 0.63 6.56
CA ALA A 284 9.63 0.52 5.11
C ALA A 284 10.51 -0.67 4.75
N THR A 285 11.58 -0.95 5.50
CA THR A 285 12.44 -2.12 5.28
C THR A 285 11.64 -3.41 5.45
N VAL A 286 10.79 -3.51 6.47
CA VAL A 286 9.89 -4.66 6.66
C VAL A 286 8.91 -4.78 5.50
N ALA A 287 8.27 -3.69 5.09
CA ALA A 287 7.35 -3.69 3.95
C ALA A 287 8.04 -4.13 2.64
N THR A 288 9.25 -3.63 2.36
CA THR A 288 10.06 -4.08 1.21
C THR A 288 10.37 -5.57 1.30
N ALA A 289 10.73 -6.08 2.48
CA ALA A 289 11.03 -7.50 2.66
C ALA A 289 9.79 -8.38 2.43
N LEU A 290 8.62 -7.99 2.94
CA LEU A 290 7.37 -8.74 2.75
C LEU A 290 6.92 -8.77 1.28
N HIS A 291 7.14 -7.67 0.56
CA HIS A 291 6.72 -7.49 -0.84
C HIS A 291 7.91 -7.51 -1.81
N TRP A 292 8.97 -8.26 -1.49
CA TRP A 292 10.24 -8.22 -2.23
C TRP A 292 10.11 -8.59 -3.71
N PHE A 293 9.10 -9.37 -4.07
CA PHE A 293 8.80 -9.75 -5.46
C PHE A 293 8.15 -8.62 -6.28
N ASN A 294 7.68 -7.55 -5.64
CA ASN A 294 6.94 -6.47 -6.30
C ASN A 294 7.85 -5.26 -6.61
N PRO A 295 8.28 -5.02 -7.87
CA PRO A 295 9.18 -3.94 -8.23
C PRO A 295 8.61 -2.54 -7.95
N LEU A 296 7.27 -2.36 -8.03
CA LEU A 296 6.63 -1.08 -7.74
C LEU A 296 6.79 -0.70 -6.26
N VAL A 297 6.80 -1.68 -5.35
CA VAL A 297 7.06 -1.43 -3.92
C VAL A 297 8.50 -0.97 -3.71
N TRP A 298 9.48 -1.54 -4.41
CA TRP A 298 10.86 -1.06 -4.36
C TRP A 298 10.99 0.38 -4.82
N MET A 299 10.33 0.74 -5.93
CA MET A 299 10.32 2.11 -6.45
C MET A 299 9.63 3.08 -5.48
N ALA A 300 8.45 2.73 -4.98
CA ALA A 300 7.68 3.55 -4.05
C ALA A 300 8.45 3.81 -2.74
N LEU A 301 9.03 2.76 -2.15
CA LEU A 301 9.76 2.89 -0.89
C LEU A 301 11.15 3.52 -1.09
N ALA A 302 11.73 3.46 -2.28
CA ALA A 302 12.87 4.28 -2.65
C ALA A 302 12.51 5.77 -2.75
N ASP A 303 11.35 6.10 -3.33
CA ASP A 303 10.87 7.49 -3.38
C ASP A 303 10.50 8.01 -1.99
N LEU A 304 9.85 7.19 -1.14
CA LEU A 304 9.58 7.53 0.26
C LEU A 304 10.85 7.98 1.00
N ARG A 305 11.95 7.22 0.85
CA ARG A 305 13.25 7.56 1.44
C ARG A 305 13.78 8.88 0.89
N HIS A 306 13.66 9.10 -0.41
CA HIS A 306 14.07 10.36 -1.01
C HIS A 306 13.26 11.56 -0.50
N GLN A 307 11.91 11.46 -0.46
CA GLN A 307 11.06 12.53 0.06
C GLN A 307 11.29 12.79 1.55
N ARG A 308 11.73 11.78 2.32
CA ARG A 308 12.12 11.94 3.72
C ARG A 308 13.28 12.91 3.88
N GLU A 309 14.35 12.71 3.08
CA GLU A 309 15.53 13.58 3.04
C GLU A 309 15.15 15.01 2.62
N CYS A 310 14.41 15.16 1.52
CA CYS A 310 13.95 16.47 1.05
C CYS A 310 13.07 17.19 2.08
N ALA A 311 12.24 16.46 2.83
CA ALA A 311 11.48 17.02 3.93
C ALA A 311 12.38 17.41 5.12
N CYS A 312 13.48 16.70 5.40
CA CYS A 312 14.43 17.12 6.44
C CYS A 312 15.18 18.37 6.02
N ASP A 313 15.58 18.46 4.76
CA ASP A 313 16.18 19.65 4.16
C ASP A 313 15.25 20.87 4.30
N GLU A 314 13.97 20.72 3.93
CA GLU A 314 12.96 21.77 4.07
C GLU A 314 12.82 22.25 5.53
N TRP A 315 12.82 21.32 6.49
CA TRP A 315 12.69 21.67 7.91
C TRP A 315 13.97 22.25 8.51
N THR A 316 15.14 21.89 7.98
CA THR A 316 16.44 22.44 8.39
C THR A 316 16.50 23.92 8.04
N LEU A 317 16.19 24.28 6.79
CA LEU A 317 16.11 25.67 6.34
C LEU A 317 15.06 26.49 7.10
N LYS A 318 13.92 25.88 7.47
CA LYS A 318 12.92 26.54 8.34
C LYS A 318 13.41 26.76 9.77
N SER A 319 14.33 25.93 10.25
CA SER A 319 14.88 26.04 11.60
C SER A 319 16.06 27.02 11.67
N LEU A 320 16.65 27.35 10.53
CA LEU A 320 17.80 28.25 10.38
C LEU A 320 17.47 29.33 9.33
N PRO A 321 16.70 30.38 9.69
CA PRO A 321 16.26 31.40 8.73
C PRO A 321 17.39 32.17 8.06
N GLU A 322 18.53 32.29 8.74
CA GLU A 322 19.73 32.97 8.24
C GLU A 322 20.51 32.15 7.21
N LEU A 323 20.21 30.85 7.08
CA LEU A 323 20.88 29.95 6.15
C LEU A 323 20.15 29.95 4.81
N ASP A 324 20.76 30.57 3.79
CA ASP A 324 20.21 30.55 2.44
C ASP A 324 20.27 29.15 1.79
N VAL A 325 19.32 28.91 0.90
CA VAL A 325 19.20 27.68 0.11
C VAL A 325 20.48 27.39 -0.68
N ARG A 326 21.14 28.43 -1.22
CA ARG A 326 22.39 28.26 -1.99
C ARG A 326 23.53 27.78 -1.12
N ASP A 327 23.70 28.37 0.06
CA ASP A 327 24.77 28.00 0.98
C ASP A 327 24.56 26.60 1.54
N TYR A 328 23.31 26.25 1.88
CA TYR A 328 22.96 24.89 2.26
C TYR A 328 23.20 23.87 1.12
N GLY A 329 22.85 24.22 -0.12
CA GLY A 329 23.14 23.39 -1.28
C GLY A 329 24.63 23.13 -1.49
N ARG A 330 25.47 24.17 -1.34
CA ARG A 330 26.94 24.03 -1.39
C ARG A 330 27.47 23.17 -0.25
N LEU A 331 26.91 23.31 0.96
CA LEU A 331 27.24 22.46 2.10
C LEU A 331 26.97 20.98 1.80
N LEU A 332 25.80 20.64 1.24
CA LEU A 332 25.47 19.27 0.87
C LEU A 332 26.40 18.69 -0.21
N ILE A 333 26.73 19.48 -1.23
CA ILE A 333 27.69 19.07 -2.27
C ILE A 333 29.06 18.84 -1.64
N GLY A 334 29.55 19.78 -0.83
CA GLY A 334 30.83 19.68 -0.15
C GLY A 334 30.89 18.49 0.81
N LEU A 335 29.81 18.20 1.53
CA LEU A 335 29.71 17.04 2.41
C LEU A 335 29.81 15.74 1.60
N SER A 336 29.10 15.65 0.47
CA SER A 336 29.18 14.48 -0.40
C SER A 336 30.60 14.25 -0.93
N ALA A 337 31.26 15.29 -1.43
CA ALA A 337 32.60 15.19 -2.01
C ALA A 337 33.64 14.68 -0.99
N ARG A 338 33.52 15.08 0.29
CA ARG A 338 34.41 14.67 1.39
C ARG A 338 34.22 13.20 1.80
N LEU A 339 33.02 12.67 1.61
CA LEU A 339 32.64 11.33 2.08
C LEU A 339 32.64 10.28 0.97
N PHE A 340 32.56 10.69 -0.30
CA PHE A 340 32.56 9.80 -1.47
C PHE A 340 33.95 9.31 -1.91
N SER A 341 35.03 9.85 -1.36
CA SER A 341 36.42 9.52 -1.68
C SER A 341 36.89 8.16 -1.11
N LEU A 342 35.99 7.27 -0.71
CA LEU A 342 36.31 5.98 -0.08
C LEU A 342 35.75 4.76 -0.85
N PRO A 343 36.44 3.60 -0.77
CA PRO A 343 36.19 2.47 -1.65
C PRO A 343 34.79 1.86 -1.52
N ALA A 344 34.26 1.42 -2.67
CA ALA A 344 32.92 0.91 -2.95
C ALA A 344 32.38 -0.22 -2.04
N GLN A 345 33.20 -0.78 -1.16
CA GLN A 345 32.85 -1.88 -0.26
C GLN A 345 31.80 -1.46 0.79
N VAL A 346 31.73 -0.16 1.14
CA VAL A 346 30.73 0.38 2.08
C VAL A 346 29.42 0.77 1.37
N ALA A 347 29.42 0.85 0.03
CA ALA A 347 28.21 1.11 -0.78
C ALA A 347 27.15 0.00 -0.67
N MET A 348 27.55 -1.21 -0.26
CA MET A 348 26.66 -2.34 -0.01
C MET A 348 25.70 -2.12 1.18
N ILE A 349 25.96 -1.13 2.04
CA ILE A 349 25.14 -0.80 3.22
C ILE A 349 24.02 0.22 2.87
N GLY A 350 23.97 0.74 1.63
CA GLY A 350 22.89 1.64 1.21
C GLY A 350 22.89 3.01 1.90
N ILE A 351 24.00 3.37 2.56
CA ILE A 351 24.22 4.66 3.24
C ILE A 351 24.85 5.69 2.29
N PHE A 352 25.43 5.27 1.17
CA PHE A 352 25.96 6.19 0.17
C PHE A 352 24.87 6.63 -0.80
N SER A 353 24.54 7.92 -0.73
CA SER A 353 23.62 8.59 -1.65
C SER A 353 24.22 8.63 -3.06
N ARG A 354 23.77 7.77 -3.98
CA ARG A 354 24.16 7.84 -5.40
C ARG A 354 24.12 9.29 -5.90
N PRO A 355 24.96 9.72 -6.86
CA PRO A 355 24.95 11.10 -7.38
C PRO A 355 23.55 11.62 -7.73
N THR A 356 22.71 10.73 -8.26
CA THR A 356 21.30 10.97 -8.59
C THR A 356 20.40 11.31 -7.40
N VAL A 357 20.76 10.91 -6.17
CA VAL A 357 20.01 11.22 -4.94
C VAL A 357 20.31 12.64 -4.48
N LEU A 358 21.58 13.05 -4.52
CA LEU A 358 21.99 14.42 -4.16
C LEU A 358 21.43 15.43 -5.16
N GLU A 359 21.53 15.14 -6.46
CA GLU A 359 20.95 15.98 -7.51
C GLU A 359 19.47 16.24 -7.24
N ARG A 360 18.68 15.18 -7.03
CA ARG A 360 17.25 15.31 -6.74
C ARG A 360 16.95 16.12 -5.48
N ARG A 361 17.81 16.06 -4.44
CA ARG A 361 17.66 16.89 -3.22
C ARG A 361 17.91 18.36 -3.55
N ILE A 362 18.97 18.68 -4.28
CA ILE A 362 19.30 20.05 -4.70
C ILE A 362 18.19 20.61 -5.60
N THR A 363 17.70 19.81 -6.56
CA THR A 363 16.55 20.16 -7.40
C THR A 363 15.33 20.47 -6.54
N ALA A 364 15.02 19.62 -5.55
CA ALA A 364 13.90 19.88 -4.64
C ALA A 364 14.10 21.17 -3.83
N LEU A 365 15.30 21.46 -3.35
CA LEU A 365 15.61 22.69 -2.62
C LEU A 365 15.37 23.95 -3.46
N VAL A 366 15.78 23.95 -4.73
CA VAL A 366 15.69 25.12 -5.62
C VAL A 366 14.27 25.33 -6.15
N ILE A 367 13.58 24.25 -6.51
CA ILE A 367 12.29 24.34 -7.20
C ILE A 367 11.11 24.47 -6.23
N THR A 368 11.27 24.03 -4.97
CA THR A 368 10.16 24.10 -4.00
C THR A 368 9.83 25.55 -3.67
N SER A 369 8.69 26.03 -4.18
CA SER A 369 8.10 27.30 -3.80
C SER A 369 7.63 27.25 -2.34
N PRO A 370 7.76 28.33 -1.55
CA PRO A 370 7.22 28.39 -0.20
C PRO A 370 5.74 28.02 -0.23
N SER A 371 5.37 26.99 0.55
CA SER A 371 4.03 26.43 0.47
C SER A 371 2.98 27.46 0.89
N THR A 372 2.23 28.00 -0.07
CA THR A 372 1.02 28.78 0.19
C THR A 372 0.01 27.95 0.99
N ARG A 373 -0.86 28.62 1.76
CA ARG A 373 -1.98 27.98 2.50
C ARG A 373 -2.80 27.07 1.58
N TRP A 374 -3.00 27.47 0.32
CA TRP A 374 -3.68 26.67 -0.71
C TRP A 374 -2.98 25.33 -0.99
N HIS A 375 -1.66 25.34 -1.19
CA HIS A 375 -0.88 24.11 -1.43
C HIS A 375 -0.94 23.15 -0.23
N ALA A 376 -1.00 23.68 0.99
CA ALA A 376 -1.18 22.87 2.19
C ALA A 376 -2.57 22.23 2.26
N LEU A 377 -3.63 22.97 1.90
CA LEU A 377 -5.00 22.44 1.83
C LEU A 377 -5.13 21.34 0.78
N VAL A 378 -4.59 21.57 -0.44
CA VAL A 378 -4.57 20.56 -1.50
C VAL A 378 -3.80 19.31 -1.06
N GLY A 379 -2.63 19.47 -0.45
CA GLY A 379 -1.86 18.35 0.08
C GLY A 379 -2.61 17.56 1.14
N ALA A 380 -3.26 18.24 2.09
CA ALA A 380 -4.07 17.61 3.13
C ALA A 380 -5.27 16.86 2.55
N LEU A 381 -5.98 17.45 1.58
CA LEU A 381 -7.10 16.82 0.90
C LEU A 381 -6.66 15.57 0.14
N LEU A 382 -5.55 15.61 -0.60
CA LEU A 382 -5.02 14.47 -1.33
C LEU A 382 -4.63 13.32 -0.39
N VAL A 383 -3.93 13.63 0.71
CA VAL A 383 -3.58 12.62 1.73
C VAL A 383 -4.84 12.04 2.37
N GLY A 384 -5.82 12.88 2.72
CA GLY A 384 -7.08 12.44 3.32
C GLY A 384 -7.90 11.54 2.39
N LEU A 385 -8.03 11.93 1.12
CA LEU A 385 -8.76 11.17 0.11
C LEU A 385 -8.07 9.83 -0.18
N LEU A 386 -6.75 9.81 -0.34
CA LEU A 386 -5.99 8.57 -0.54
C LEU A 386 -6.02 7.66 0.69
N ALA A 387 -5.96 8.23 1.89
CA ALA A 387 -6.10 7.44 3.11
C ALA A 387 -7.50 6.81 3.21
N ALA A 388 -8.55 7.59 2.95
CA ALA A 388 -9.93 7.09 2.97
C ALA A 388 -10.17 6.01 1.90
N ALA A 389 -9.68 6.23 0.69
CA ALA A 389 -9.99 5.36 -0.45
C ALA A 389 -9.01 4.16 -0.56
N GLY A 390 -7.77 4.33 -0.10
CA GLY A 390 -6.71 3.32 -0.12
C GLY A 390 -6.66 2.44 1.13
N LEU A 391 -7.05 2.95 2.30
CA LEU A 391 -7.08 2.18 3.57
C LEU A 391 -8.48 1.61 3.88
N THR A 392 -9.35 1.46 2.89
CA THR A 392 -10.67 0.82 3.07
C THR A 392 -10.90 -0.28 2.05
N ARG A 393 -11.64 -1.31 2.46
CA ARG A 393 -12.09 -2.41 1.59
C ARG A 393 -13.45 -2.06 1.00
N ALA A 394 -13.74 -2.43 -0.24
CA ALA A 394 -15.08 -2.26 -0.81
C ALA A 394 -16.13 -2.95 0.07
N ALA A 395 -17.16 -2.20 0.46
CA ALA A 395 -18.32 -2.79 1.12
C ALA A 395 -19.04 -3.71 0.12
N GLN A 396 -19.27 -4.97 0.50
CA GLN A 396 -20.09 -5.84 -0.34
C GLN A 396 -21.53 -5.30 -0.34
N PRO A 397 -22.17 -5.15 -1.52
CA PRO A 397 -23.58 -4.83 -1.56
C PRO A 397 -24.34 -5.92 -0.81
N GLN A 398 -25.19 -5.54 0.14
CA GLN A 398 -26.15 -6.47 0.70
C GLN A 398 -27.13 -6.81 -0.42
N VAL A 399 -27.01 -8.05 -0.93
CA VAL A 399 -27.93 -8.62 -1.92
C VAL A 399 -29.25 -8.93 -1.25
#